data_AF-A0A9E3NP05-F1
#
_entry.id   AF-A0A9E3NP05-F1
#
_cell.length_a   1.000
_cell.length_b   1.000
_cell.length_c   1.000
_cell.angle_alpha   90.00
_cell.angle_beta   90.00
_cell.angle_gamma   90.00
#
_symmetry.space_group_name_H-M   'P 1'
#
loop_
_entity.id
_entity.type
_entity.pdbx_description
1 polymer ?
#
loop_
_entity_poly.entity_id
_entity_poly.type
_entity_poly.pdbx_seq_one_letter_code
_entity_poly.pdbx_strand_id
1 'polypeptide(L)'
;MVVWPDETKMRSEGREALRRFRETAALAELEASGRTWRVVAWPWTSEPPLRVTFENEDYDALTFTSTESGNWLFVEEPRTTRVRSPAALACDARADVTETCQRSG
;
A
#
# COMPACT_ATOMS: atom_id res chain seq x y z
N MET A 1 -9.92 -9.10 -7.94
CA MET A 1 -10.84 -8.82 -6.81
C MET A 1 -10.16 -7.85 -5.85
N VAL A 2 -10.86 -6.80 -5.41
CA VAL A 2 -10.29 -5.82 -4.47
C VAL A 2 -10.87 -5.99 -3.07
N VAL A 3 -10.00 -6.14 -2.09
CA VAL A 3 -10.34 -6.17 -0.66
C VAL A 3 -10.25 -4.74 -0.12
N TRP A 4 -11.42 -4.18 0.17
CA TRP A 4 -11.55 -2.82 0.65
C TRP A 4 -11.38 -2.73 2.18
N PRO A 5 -10.88 -1.60 2.69
CA PRO A 5 -10.85 -1.33 4.11
C PRO A 5 -12.28 -1.16 4.65
N ASP A 6 -12.42 -1.35 5.96
CA ASP A 6 -13.72 -1.18 6.63
C ASP A 6 -14.19 0.29 6.56
N GLU A 7 -15.22 0.53 5.75
CA GLU A 7 -15.73 1.89 5.49
C GLU A 7 -16.39 2.51 6.74
N THR A 8 -16.79 1.71 7.74
CA THR A 8 -17.41 2.22 8.97
C THR A 8 -16.40 2.90 9.88
N LYS A 9 -15.12 2.54 9.74
CA LYS A 9 -13.99 3.15 10.46
C LYS A 9 -13.40 4.36 9.73
N MET A 10 -13.91 4.70 8.55
CA MET A 10 -13.41 5.81 7.74
C MET A 10 -14.08 7.14 8.08
N ARG A 11 -13.30 8.22 8.02
CA ARG A 11 -13.83 9.59 8.03
C ARG A 11 -14.63 9.87 6.76
N SER A 12 -15.52 10.85 6.81
CA SER A 12 -16.38 11.22 5.66
C SER A 12 -15.57 11.58 4.41
N GLU A 13 -14.44 12.28 4.59
CA GLU A 13 -13.48 12.61 3.54
C GLU A 13 -12.91 11.37 2.84
N GLY A 14 -12.44 10.40 3.63
CA GLY A 14 -11.89 9.14 3.11
C GLY A 14 -12.93 8.31 2.35
N ARG A 15 -14.19 8.33 2.78
CA ARG A 15 -15.30 7.65 2.08
C ARG A 15 -15.65 8.31 0.75
N GLU A 16 -15.62 9.64 0.69
CA GLU A 16 -15.87 10.36 -0.57
C GLU A 16 -14.74 10.10 -1.58
N ALA A 17 -13.48 10.13 -1.13
CA ALA A 17 -12.34 9.74 -1.94
C ALA A 17 -12.46 8.28 -2.45
N LEU A 18 -12.95 7.37 -1.61
CA LEU A 18 -13.13 5.96 -1.96
C LEU A 18 -14.18 5.79 -3.05
N ARG A 19 -15.31 6.47 -2.88
CA ARG A 19 -16.36 6.51 -3.89
C ARG A 19 -15.81 7.02 -5.23
N ARG A 20 -15.10 8.16 -5.23
CA ARG A 20 -14.51 8.72 -6.45
C ARG A 20 -13.51 7.77 -7.10
N PHE A 21 -12.65 7.13 -6.31
CA PHE A 21 -11.70 6.15 -6.82
C PHE A 21 -12.40 4.95 -7.45
N ARG A 22 -13.52 4.50 -6.87
CA ARG A 22 -14.32 3.39 -7.42
C ARG A 22 -14.92 3.66 -8.80
N GLU A 23 -15.06 4.92 -9.18
CA GLU A 23 -15.59 5.33 -10.48
C GLU A 23 -14.48 5.43 -11.56
N THR A 24 -13.23 5.13 -11.22
CA THR A 24 -12.10 5.27 -12.15
C THR A 24 -11.88 4.04 -13.03
N ALA A 25 -11.44 4.27 -14.28
CA ALA A 25 -10.99 3.20 -15.18
C ALA A 25 -9.82 2.40 -14.60
N ALA A 26 -8.96 3.07 -13.83
CA ALA A 26 -7.83 2.47 -13.14
C ALA A 26 -8.25 1.34 -12.17
N LEU A 27 -9.35 1.53 -11.43
CA LEU A 27 -9.91 0.44 -10.61
C LEU A 27 -10.44 -0.70 -11.49
N ALA A 28 -11.15 -0.38 -12.57
CA ALA A 28 -11.70 -1.40 -13.46
C ALA A 28 -10.59 -2.30 -14.05
N GLU A 29 -9.45 -1.72 -14.42
CA GLU A 29 -8.26 -2.46 -14.85
C GLU A 29 -7.67 -3.32 -13.72
N LEU A 30 -7.59 -2.79 -12.50
CA LEU A 30 -7.14 -3.53 -11.32
C LEU A 30 -8.04 -4.74 -11.04
N GLU A 31 -9.36 -4.58 -11.16
CA GLU A 31 -10.33 -5.66 -10.99
C GLU A 31 -10.24 -6.71 -12.11
N ALA A 32 -9.97 -6.28 -13.34
CA ALA A 32 -9.76 -7.13 -14.50
C ALA A 32 -8.44 -7.92 -14.47
N SER A 33 -7.46 -7.52 -13.63
CA SER A 33 -6.14 -8.18 -13.54
C SER A 33 -6.16 -9.65 -13.08
N GLY A 34 -7.30 -10.16 -12.61
CA GLY A 34 -7.44 -11.53 -12.10
C GLY A 34 -6.75 -11.78 -10.74
N ARG A 35 -6.03 -10.80 -10.20
CA ARG A 35 -5.34 -10.87 -8.91
C ARG A 35 -6.22 -10.36 -7.76
N THR A 36 -5.88 -10.77 -6.55
CA THR A 36 -6.46 -10.21 -5.33
C THR A 36 -5.61 -9.04 -4.85
N TRP A 37 -6.20 -7.85 -4.77
CA TRP A 37 -5.54 -6.63 -4.33
C TRP A 37 -6.14 -6.17 -3.00
N ARG A 38 -5.32 -5.95 -1.98
CA ARG A 38 -5.72 -5.36 -0.70
C ARG A 38 -5.28 -3.91 -0.61
N VAL A 39 -6.14 -3.04 -0.10
CA VAL A 39 -5.72 -1.69 0.26
C VAL A 39 -4.84 -1.74 1.51
N VAL A 40 -3.61 -1.25 1.40
CA VAL A 40 -2.65 -1.19 2.53
C VAL A 40 -2.40 0.25 3.00
N ALA A 41 -2.67 1.24 2.15
CA ALA A 41 -2.63 2.65 2.52
C ALA A 41 -3.79 3.41 1.87
N TRP A 42 -4.51 4.18 2.69
CA TRP A 42 -5.64 4.99 2.28
C TRP A 42 -5.42 6.46 2.67
N PRO A 43 -5.74 7.44 1.81
CA PRO A 43 -5.63 8.85 2.15
C PRO A 43 -6.70 9.23 3.17
N TRP A 44 -6.27 9.76 4.31
CA TRP A 44 -7.15 10.17 5.40
C TRP A 44 -7.70 11.60 5.23
N THR A 45 -7.24 12.30 4.19
CA THR A 45 -7.56 13.69 3.86
C THR A 45 -8.30 13.76 2.53
N SER A 46 -9.00 14.88 2.27
CA SER A 46 -9.55 15.20 0.95
C SER A 46 -8.64 16.12 0.12
N GLU A 47 -7.55 16.60 0.70
CA GLU A 47 -6.62 17.51 0.05
C GLU A 47 -5.66 16.74 -0.88
N PRO A 48 -5.59 17.10 -2.17
CA PRO A 48 -4.66 16.48 -3.10
C PRO A 48 -3.20 16.84 -2.73
N PRO A 49 -2.23 15.98 -3.10
CA PRO A 49 -2.40 14.72 -3.83
C PRO A 49 -2.86 13.57 -2.91
N LEU A 50 -3.96 12.90 -3.27
CA LEU A 50 -4.44 11.72 -2.57
C LEU A 50 -3.64 10.51 -3.04
N ARG A 51 -3.15 9.69 -2.12
CA ARG A 51 -2.38 8.47 -2.47
C ARG A 51 -3.05 7.24 -1.89
N VAL A 52 -3.39 6.30 -2.76
CA VAL A 52 -3.92 4.98 -2.38
C VAL A 52 -2.91 3.94 -2.79
N THR A 53 -2.60 3.00 -1.89
CA THR A 53 -1.71 1.88 -2.22
C THR A 53 -2.42 0.55 -2.04
N PHE A 54 -2.31 -0.28 -3.07
CA PHE A 54 -2.76 -1.66 -3.10
C PHE A 54 -1.56 -2.61 -3.03
N GLU A 55 -1.78 -3.80 -2.50
CA GLU A 55 -0.79 -4.87 -2.47
C GLU A 55 -1.48 -6.21 -2.81
N ASN A 56 -0.81 -7.11 -3.52
CA ASN A 56 -1.31 -8.46 -3.78
C ASN A 56 -0.60 -9.52 -2.91
N GLU A 57 -0.95 -10.78 -3.12
CA GLU A 57 -0.32 -11.93 -2.44
C GLU A 57 1.15 -12.16 -2.82
N ASP A 58 1.55 -11.72 -4.02
CA ASP A 58 2.94 -11.78 -4.52
C ASP A 58 3.83 -10.65 -3.96
N TYR A 59 3.29 -9.79 -3.08
CA TYR A 59 3.93 -8.58 -2.56
C TYR A 59 4.23 -7.50 -3.62
N ASP A 60 3.58 -7.57 -4.79
CA ASP A 60 3.50 -6.44 -5.70
C ASP A 60 2.65 -5.35 -5.06
N ALA A 61 3.08 -4.10 -5.21
CA ALA A 61 2.31 -2.96 -4.74
C ALA A 61 2.10 -1.93 -5.84
N LEU A 62 0.89 -1.38 -5.89
CA LEU A 62 0.49 -0.37 -6.85
C LEU A 62 0.03 0.88 -6.11
N THR A 63 0.61 2.03 -6.47
CA THR A 63 0.22 3.32 -5.89
C THR A 63 -0.52 4.15 -6.93
N PHE A 64 -1.72 4.58 -6.59
CA PHE A 64 -2.49 5.54 -7.38
C PHE A 64 -2.43 6.90 -6.70
N THR A 65 -2.10 7.93 -7.46
CA THR A 65 -2.03 9.31 -6.97
C THR A 65 -3.06 10.17 -7.69
N SER A 66 -3.93 10.84 -6.95
CA SER A 66 -4.81 11.86 -7.52
C SER A 66 -4.04 13.16 -7.75
N THR A 67 -4.22 13.78 -8.91
CA THR A 67 -3.71 15.12 -9.21
C THR A 67 -4.66 16.18 -8.65
N GLU A 68 -4.21 17.44 -8.60
CA GLU A 68 -5.06 18.59 -8.25
C GLU A 68 -6.26 18.75 -9.19
N SER A 69 -6.16 18.23 -10.42
CA SER A 69 -7.26 18.22 -11.39
C SER A 69 -8.27 17.09 -11.16
N GLY A 70 -8.08 16.25 -10.14
CA GLY A 70 -8.94 15.11 -9.84
C GLY A 70 -8.69 13.86 -10.70
N ASN A 71 -7.66 13.87 -11.55
CA ASN A 71 -7.27 12.71 -12.35
C ASN A 71 -6.45 11.75 -11.49
N TRP A 72 -6.65 10.44 -11.65
CA TRP A 72 -5.85 9.42 -10.97
C TRP A 72 -4.73 8.93 -11.89
N LEU A 73 -3.50 9.10 -11.44
CA LEU A 73 -2.30 8.62 -12.12
C LEU A 73 -1.87 7.30 -11.49
N PHE A 74 -1.60 6.32 -12.35
CA PHE A 74 -1.00 5.05 -11.99
C PHE A 74 0.52 5.20 -11.95
N VAL A 75 1.12 4.81 -10.82
CA VAL A 75 2.57 4.64 -10.72
C VAL A 75 2.82 3.23 -10.22
N GLU A 76 3.30 2.37 -11.12
CA GLU A 76 3.89 1.09 -10.73
C GLU A 76 5.24 1.40 -10.07
N GLU A 77 5.26 1.39 -8.74
CA GLU A 77 6.51 1.46 -8.01
C GLU A 77 7.03 0.03 -7.86
N PRO A 78 8.16 -0.35 -8.49
CA PRO A 78 8.78 -1.63 -8.22
C PRO A 78 9.24 -1.61 -6.75
N ARG A 79 8.45 -2.20 -5.86
CA ARG A 79 8.89 -2.43 -4.49
C ARG A 79 10.00 -3.46 -4.55
N THR A 80 11.23 -2.99 -4.42
CA THR A 80 12.35 -3.87 -4.08
C THR A 80 12.05 -4.42 -2.70
N THR A 81 11.46 -5.62 -2.65
CA THR A 81 11.33 -6.39 -1.43
C THR A 81 12.75 -6.53 -0.89
N ARG A 82 13.08 -5.82 0.19
CA ARG A 82 14.29 -6.13 0.95
C ARG A 82 14.04 -7.51 1.54
N VAL A 83 14.34 -8.55 0.76
CA VAL A 83 14.45 -9.91 1.28
C VAL A 83 15.43 -9.79 2.43
N ARG A 84 14.95 -9.94 3.68
CA ARG A 84 15.85 -10.00 4.82
C ARG A 84 16.77 -11.17 4.54
N SER A 85 18.06 -10.90 4.35
CA SER A 85 19.05 -11.96 4.23
C SER A 85 18.90 -12.88 5.44
N PRO A 86 19.09 -14.21 5.30
CA PRO A 86 18.96 -15.14 6.42
C PRO A 86 19.81 -14.76 7.64
N ALA A 87 20.91 -14.01 7.44
CA ALA A 87 21.72 -13.42 8.51
C ALA A 87 20.94 -12.41 9.39
N ALA A 88 20.05 -11.59 8.82
CA ALA A 88 19.23 -10.63 9.57
C ALA A 88 18.12 -11.32 10.37
N LEU A 89 17.56 -12.42 9.85
CA LEU A 89 16.61 -13.28 10.56
C LEU A 89 17.29 -14.02 11.73
N ALA A 90 18.56 -14.45 11.55
CA ALA A 90 19.32 -15.13 12.59
C ALA A 90 19.73 -14.22 13.76
N CYS A 91 19.94 -12.92 13.54
CA CYS A 91 20.17 -11.95 14.61
C CYS A 91 18.90 -11.68 15.44
N ASP A 92 17.76 -11.50 14.79
CA ASP A 92 16.46 -11.27 15.47
C ASP A 92 16.05 -12.50 16.31
N ALA A 93 16.24 -13.71 15.76
CA ALA A 93 15.96 -14.96 16.49
C ALA A 93 16.90 -15.20 17.70
N ARG A 94 18.01 -14.47 17.80
CA ARG A 94 18.97 -14.53 18.91
C ARG A 94 18.78 -13.42 19.95
N ALA A 95 17.88 -12.46 19.70
CA ALA A 95 17.65 -11.31 20.57
C ALA A 95 16.84 -11.62 21.86
N ASP A 96 16.63 -12.90 22.20
CA ASP A 96 16.17 -13.33 23.53
C ASP A 96 17.33 -13.49 24.53
N VAL A 97 18.57 -13.18 24.12
CA VAL A 97 19.70 -13.06 25.04
C VAL A 97 20.42 -11.75 24.76
N THR A 98 20.47 -10.94 25.81
CA THR A 98 21.08 -9.62 25.96
C THR A 98 22.38 -9.41 25.17
N GLU A 99 22.55 -8.17 24.70
CA GLU A 99 23.80 -7.49 24.30
C GLU A 99 24.35 -7.58 22.86
N THR A 100 24.69 -6.37 22.37
CA THR A 100 25.68 -6.04 21.33
C THR A 100 25.39 -6.39 19.86
N CYS A 101 24.65 -5.52 19.19
CA CYS A 101 24.79 -5.28 17.74
C CYS A 101 24.90 -3.77 17.45
N GLN A 102 25.86 -3.09 18.08
CA GLN A 102 26.29 -1.75 17.71
C GLN A 102 27.82 -1.68 17.71
N ARG A 103 28.46 -2.24 16.69
CA ARG A 103 29.78 -1.80 16.22
C ARG A 103 30.17 -2.58 14.96
N SER A 104 30.09 -1.93 13.81
CA SER A 104 31.01 -2.07 12.68
C SER A 104 30.62 -1.05 11.63
N GLY A 105 31.01 0.19 11.88
CA GLY A 105 31.29 1.23 10.90
C GLY A 105 32.66 1.78 11.23
#